data_AF-A0A839F1L6-F1
#
_entry.id   AF-A0A839F1L6-F1
#
_cell.length_a   1.000
_cell.length_b   1.000
_cell.length_c   1.000
_cell.angle_alpha   90.00
_cell.angle_beta   90.00
_cell.angle_gamma   90.00
#
_symmetry.space_group_name_H-M   'P 1'
#
loop_
_entity.id
_entity.type
_entity.pdbx_description
1 polymer ?
#
loop_
_entity_poly.entity_id
_entity_poly.type
_entity_poly.pdbx_seq_one_letter_code
_entity_poly.pdbx_strand_id
1 'polypeptide(L)'
;MDDRDLHRLAEIGIDVYLPRGASPAPRANLVHEPAAVAPVPATAPGGGVLLLADASNPRGAALLAGVVRALAFAHVDCAQAGNADEATLATARALVAFGDAQARAAGAALSAQRQREIGWVVTAEPAVLAGDARAKRALWSELKRVVRPLRPAPRQAGRAAGDER
;
A
#
# COMPACT_ATOMS: atom_id res chain seq x y z
N MET A 1 2.53 16.63 24.42
CA MET A 1 1.46 17.14 23.54
C MET A 1 0.41 17.60 24.49
N ASP A 2 0.29 18.91 24.56
CA ASP A 2 -0.30 19.57 25.71
C ASP A 2 -1.72 20.03 25.32
N ASP A 3 -2.61 20.26 26.27
CA ASP A 3 -4.02 20.53 25.99
C ASP A 3 -4.24 21.75 25.07
N ARG A 4 -3.31 22.71 25.08
CA ARG A 4 -3.31 23.86 24.16
C ARG A 4 -3.08 23.46 22.70
N ASP A 5 -2.27 22.45 22.44
CA ASP A 5 -2.02 21.95 21.08
C ASP A 5 -3.24 21.22 20.54
N LEU A 6 -3.94 20.46 21.40
CA LEU A 6 -5.17 19.78 21.04
C LEU A 6 -6.29 20.76 20.71
N HIS A 7 -6.43 21.85 21.47
CA HIS A 7 -7.45 22.86 21.21
C HIS A 7 -7.24 23.56 19.86
N ARG A 8 -5.98 23.86 19.52
CA ARG A 8 -5.61 24.48 18.24
C ARG A 8 -5.87 23.58 17.04
N LEU A 9 -5.73 22.27 17.20
CA LEU A 9 -6.05 21.29 16.15
C LEU A 9 -7.56 21.15 15.94
N ALA A 10 -8.34 21.21 17.02
CA ALA A 10 -9.80 21.21 16.95
C ALA A 10 -10.36 22.46 16.26
N GLU A 11 -9.76 23.65 16.49
CA GLU A 11 -10.13 24.90 15.81
C GLU A 11 -9.90 24.85 14.28
N ILE A 12 -8.94 24.04 13.81
CA ILE A 12 -8.61 23.86 12.39
C ILE A 12 -9.45 22.71 11.77
N GLY A 13 -10.34 22.08 12.56
CA GLY A 13 -11.20 20.98 12.13
C GLY A 13 -10.47 19.65 11.95
N ILE A 14 -9.30 19.48 12.58
CA ILE A 14 -8.54 18.24 12.57
C ILE A 14 -8.96 17.42 13.78
N ASP A 15 -9.70 16.33 13.54
CA ASP A 15 -10.05 15.36 14.58
C ASP A 15 -8.84 14.43 14.85
N VAL A 16 -8.30 14.51 16.06
CA VAL A 16 -7.13 13.73 16.48
C VAL A 16 -7.60 12.40 17.03
N TYR A 17 -7.44 11.34 16.24
CA TYR A 17 -7.69 9.98 16.71
C TYR A 17 -6.66 9.58 17.77
N LEU A 18 -7.10 9.53 19.02
CA LEU A 18 -6.32 8.96 20.13
C LEU A 18 -6.59 7.45 20.21
N PRO A 19 -5.57 6.59 19.99
CA PRO A 19 -5.74 5.16 20.13
C PRO A 19 -6.07 4.82 21.60
N ARG A 20 -7.29 4.32 21.84
CA ARG A 20 -7.67 3.76 23.13
C ARG A 20 -6.92 2.45 23.34
N GLY A 21 -5.92 2.44 24.22
CA GLY A 21 -5.34 1.17 24.68
C GLY A 21 -3.95 1.16 25.31
N ALA A 22 -3.23 2.28 25.43
CA ALA A 22 -1.90 2.25 26.05
C ALA A 22 -1.90 2.93 27.43
N SER A 23 -2.08 2.12 28.48
CA SER A 23 -1.72 2.48 29.87
C SER A 23 -0.18 2.35 30.05
N PRO A 24 0.46 3.08 30.98
CA PRO A 24 1.71 3.79 30.73
C PRO A 24 2.98 3.08 31.24
N ALA A 25 4.13 3.44 30.66
CA ALA A 25 5.45 3.23 31.26
C ALA A 25 6.27 4.54 31.23
N PRO A 26 7.14 4.79 32.24
CA PRO A 26 7.66 6.10 32.55
C PRO A 26 8.76 6.58 31.59
N ARG A 27 8.79 7.90 31.44
CA ARG A 27 9.60 8.70 30.52
C ARG A 27 11.11 8.56 30.76
N ALA A 28 11.85 8.21 29.72
CA ALA A 28 13.23 8.64 29.54
C ALA A 28 13.27 9.78 28.52
N ASN A 29 13.86 10.89 28.97
CA ASN A 29 14.02 12.16 28.29
C ASN A 29 14.98 11.99 27.10
N LEU A 30 14.51 12.12 25.87
CA LEU A 30 15.39 12.34 24.73
C LEU A 30 14.76 13.36 23.78
N VAL A 31 15.44 14.49 23.70
CA VAL A 31 15.36 15.49 22.63
C VAL A 31 15.36 14.76 21.28
N HIS A 32 14.35 15.01 20.45
CA HIS A 32 14.39 14.62 19.04
C HIS A 32 14.01 15.81 18.16
N GLU A 33 15.06 16.41 17.63
CA GLU A 33 15.14 17.14 16.38
C GLU A 33 14.37 16.39 15.26
N PRO A 34 13.77 17.08 14.27
CA PRO A 34 12.90 16.43 13.28
C PRO A 34 13.66 15.41 12.43
N ALA A 35 13.44 14.13 12.74
CA ALA A 35 13.99 13.02 12.00
C ALA A 35 13.32 12.89 10.62
N ALA A 36 14.18 12.93 9.62
CA ALA A 36 14.05 12.50 8.24
C ALA A 36 12.87 11.57 7.91
N VAL A 37 12.19 11.89 6.80
CA VAL A 37 11.40 10.91 6.05
C VAL A 37 12.39 9.88 5.50
N ALA A 38 12.61 8.81 6.25
CA ALA A 38 13.39 7.68 5.79
C ALA A 38 12.66 7.04 4.60
N PRO A 39 13.35 6.72 3.50
CA PRO A 39 12.78 5.90 2.44
C PRO A 39 12.40 4.55 3.05
N VAL A 40 11.13 4.17 2.92
CA VAL A 40 10.65 2.87 3.37
C VAL A 40 11.45 1.80 2.61
N PRO A 41 12.21 0.93 3.30
CA PRO A 41 12.97 -0.10 2.61
C PRO A 41 12.00 -1.04 1.89
N ALA A 42 12.26 -1.27 0.61
CA ALA A 42 11.60 -2.28 -0.19
C ALA A 42 11.83 -3.65 0.46
N THR A 43 10.83 -4.11 1.22
CA THR A 43 10.90 -5.42 1.85
C THR A 43 10.16 -6.39 0.93
N ALA A 44 10.91 -7.12 0.12
CA ALA A 44 10.48 -8.43 -0.39
C ALA A 44 11.09 -9.49 0.55
N PRO A 45 10.35 -10.53 0.98
CA PRO A 45 9.88 -11.53 0.05
C PRO A 45 8.47 -12.07 0.36
N GLY A 46 7.59 -11.93 -0.61
CA GLY A 46 6.25 -12.50 -0.61
C GLY A 46 5.51 -11.88 -1.77
N GLY A 47 5.58 -12.53 -2.94
CA GLY A 47 5.14 -12.01 -4.24
C GLY A 47 3.67 -11.59 -4.23
N GLY A 48 3.35 -10.42 -3.69
CA GLY A 48 2.01 -9.88 -3.65
C GLY A 48 1.78 -8.94 -4.82
N VAL A 49 1.46 -7.69 -4.51
CA VAL A 49 1.21 -6.62 -5.50
C VAL A 49 2.43 -5.70 -5.58
N LEU A 50 2.99 -5.51 -6.77
CA LEU A 50 4.02 -4.51 -7.02
C LEU A 50 3.39 -3.24 -7.60
N LEU A 51 3.62 -2.10 -6.94
CA LEU A 51 3.20 -0.78 -7.38
C LEU A 51 4.37 -0.07 -8.06
N LEU A 52 4.26 0.17 -9.37
CA LEU A 52 5.24 0.93 -10.14
C LEU A 52 4.76 2.35 -10.35
N ALA A 53 5.41 3.30 -9.70
CA ALA A 53 5.00 4.70 -9.76
C ALA A 53 6.17 5.64 -9.54
N ASP A 54 6.14 6.77 -10.25
CA ASP A 54 6.96 7.91 -9.87
C ASP A 54 6.35 8.61 -8.64
N ALA A 55 7.10 8.62 -7.54
CA ALA A 55 6.71 9.24 -6.28
C ALA A 55 7.29 10.65 -6.09
N SER A 56 7.88 11.26 -7.12
CA SER A 56 8.49 12.59 -7.07
C SER A 56 7.49 13.69 -6.67
N ASN A 57 6.20 13.50 -6.97
CA ASN A 57 5.14 14.44 -6.62
C ASN A 57 4.53 14.11 -5.24
N PRO A 58 4.46 15.06 -4.29
CA PRO A 58 3.96 14.81 -2.93
C PRO A 58 2.48 14.41 -2.90
N ARG A 59 1.64 14.95 -3.80
CA ARG A 59 0.22 14.54 -3.90
C ARG A 59 0.10 13.11 -4.40
N GLY A 60 0.96 12.72 -5.35
CA GLY A 60 1.08 11.36 -5.84
C GLY A 60 1.53 10.39 -4.74
N ALA A 61 2.55 10.77 -3.98
CA ALA A 61 3.05 9.99 -2.85
C ALA A 61 1.98 9.75 -1.77
N ALA A 62 1.17 10.77 -1.45
CA ALA A 62 0.06 10.61 -0.50
C ALA A 62 -1.01 9.62 -0.98
N LEU A 63 -1.32 9.63 -2.28
CA LEU A 63 -2.23 8.66 -2.90
C LEU A 63 -1.66 7.24 -2.83
N LEU A 64 -0.39 7.06 -3.21
CA LEU A 64 0.29 5.76 -3.17
C LEU A 64 0.34 5.19 -1.74
N ALA A 65 0.66 6.02 -0.75
CA ALA A 65 0.60 5.63 0.66
C ALA A 65 -0.81 5.20 1.08
N GLY A 66 -1.85 5.85 0.55
CA GLY A 66 -3.25 5.43 0.74
C GLY A 66 -3.54 4.05 0.15
N VAL A 67 -3.03 3.77 -1.05
CA VAL A 67 -3.16 2.45 -1.72
C VAL A 67 -2.45 1.36 -0.92
N VAL A 68 -1.20 1.62 -0.49
CA VAL A 68 -0.43 0.69 0.36
C VAL A 68 -1.18 0.37 1.65
N ARG A 69 -1.72 1.38 2.34
CA ARG A 69 -2.53 1.18 3.55
C ARG A 69 -3.78 0.34 3.27
N ALA A 70 -4.45 0.57 2.14
CA ALA A 70 -5.65 -0.17 1.77
C ALA A 70 -5.35 -1.65 1.43
N LEU A 71 -4.20 -1.94 0.81
CA LEU A 71 -3.73 -3.31 0.54
C LEU A 71 -3.34 -4.02 1.84
N ALA A 72 -2.64 -3.33 2.74
CA ALA A 72 -2.31 -3.86 4.07
C ALA A 72 -3.58 -4.20 4.87
N PHE A 73 -4.59 -3.33 4.85
CA PHE A 73 -5.90 -3.60 5.47
C PHE A 73 -6.60 -4.83 4.86
N ALA A 74 -6.33 -5.12 3.58
CA ALA A 74 -6.83 -6.31 2.90
C ALA A 74 -5.95 -7.56 3.11
N HIS A 75 -4.92 -7.50 3.96
CA HIS A 75 -3.92 -8.54 4.17
C HIS A 75 -3.24 -8.99 2.87
N VAL A 76 -2.94 -8.04 1.99
CA VAL A 76 -2.17 -8.27 0.77
C VAL A 76 -0.82 -7.59 0.89
N ASP A 77 0.23 -8.39 0.76
CA ASP A 77 1.60 -7.89 0.69
C ASP A 77 1.76 -6.99 -0.52
N CYS A 78 2.38 -5.82 -0.33
CA CYS A 78 2.70 -4.94 -1.43
C CYS A 78 4.07 -4.30 -1.27
N ALA A 79 4.71 -4.08 -2.42
CA ALA A 79 5.96 -3.36 -2.54
C ALA A 79 5.76 -2.19 -3.51
N GLN A 80 6.48 -1.10 -3.29
CA GLN A 80 6.48 0.07 -4.17
C GLN A 80 7.88 0.25 -4.74
N ALA A 81 7.95 0.52 -6.04
CA ALA A 81 9.21 0.84 -6.72
C ALA A 81 8.99 1.90 -7.81
N GLY A 82 9.99 2.76 -8.02
CA GLY A 82 10.00 3.70 -9.16
C GLY A 82 10.51 3.07 -10.46
N ASN A 83 11.23 1.96 -10.34
CA ASN A 83 11.67 1.07 -11.40
C ASN A 83 11.90 -0.31 -10.77
N ALA A 84 11.65 -1.39 -11.51
CA ALA A 84 11.88 -2.75 -11.05
C ALA A 84 12.62 -3.54 -12.13
N ASP A 85 13.58 -4.34 -11.70
CA ASP A 85 14.28 -5.27 -12.59
C ASP A 85 13.40 -6.50 -12.91
N GLU A 86 13.85 -7.28 -13.89
CA GLU A 86 13.13 -8.49 -14.32
C GLU A 86 12.91 -9.47 -13.17
N ALA A 87 13.90 -9.66 -12.29
CA ALA A 87 13.79 -10.57 -11.16
C ALA A 87 12.68 -10.16 -10.19
N THR A 88 12.57 -8.87 -9.86
CA THR A 88 11.51 -8.34 -9.00
C THR A 88 10.15 -8.49 -9.68
N LEU A 89 10.05 -8.13 -10.96
CA LEU A 89 8.82 -8.25 -11.75
C LEU A 89 8.36 -9.70 -11.87
N ALA A 90 9.29 -10.65 -12.04
CA ALA A 90 8.99 -12.07 -12.17
C ALA A 90 8.38 -12.65 -10.89
N THR A 91 8.78 -12.17 -9.72
CA THR A 91 8.28 -12.65 -8.41
C THR A 91 6.93 -12.05 -8.01
N ALA A 92 6.50 -10.94 -8.60
CA ALA A 92 5.21 -10.32 -8.29
C ALA A 92 4.04 -11.21 -8.77
N ARG A 93 2.98 -11.33 -7.96
CA ARG A 93 1.73 -12.00 -8.40
C ARG A 93 0.80 -11.06 -9.15
N ALA A 94 0.93 -9.76 -8.91
CA ALA A 94 0.25 -8.74 -9.68
C ALA A 94 1.06 -7.45 -9.76
N LEU A 95 0.82 -6.70 -10.82
CA LEU A 95 1.49 -5.44 -11.13
C LEU A 95 0.46 -4.33 -11.31
N VAL A 96 0.72 -3.19 -10.67
CA VAL A 96 -0.03 -1.95 -10.89
C VAL A 96 0.95 -0.88 -11.36
N ALA A 97 0.86 -0.50 -12.63
CA ALA A 97 1.68 0.55 -13.21
C ALA A 97 0.90 1.87 -13.26
N PHE A 98 1.47 2.91 -12.65
CA PHE A 98 0.94 4.26 -12.66
C PHE A 98 1.67 5.10 -13.72
N GLY A 99 0.97 5.39 -14.81
CA GLY A 99 1.49 6.10 -15.98
C GLY A 99 2.05 5.16 -17.05
N ASP A 100 2.01 5.64 -18.30
CA ASP A 100 2.43 4.87 -19.48
C ASP A 100 3.93 4.55 -19.48
N ALA A 101 4.75 5.45 -18.93
CA ALA A 101 6.20 5.24 -18.86
C ALA A 101 6.54 4.00 -18.02
N GLN A 102 5.90 3.87 -16.86
CA GLN A 102 6.07 2.71 -15.97
C GLN A 102 5.51 1.43 -16.59
N ALA A 103 4.36 1.51 -17.24
CA ALA A 103 3.77 0.36 -17.93
C ALA A 103 4.66 -0.15 -19.07
N ARG A 104 5.22 0.75 -19.87
CA ARG A 104 6.16 0.39 -20.96
C ARG A 104 7.47 -0.19 -20.44
N ALA A 105 8.05 0.42 -19.40
CA ALA A 105 9.28 -0.08 -18.79
C ALA A 105 9.10 -1.50 -18.25
N ALA A 106 8.02 -1.75 -17.52
CA ALA A 106 7.69 -3.08 -17.03
C ALA A 106 7.40 -4.08 -18.16
N GLY A 107 6.69 -3.65 -19.21
CA GLY A 107 6.40 -4.47 -20.39
C GLY A 107 7.64 -4.85 -21.19
N ALA A 108 8.65 -3.97 -21.24
CA ALA A 108 9.92 -4.27 -21.89
C ALA A 108 10.80 -5.23 -21.07
N ALA A 109 10.69 -5.18 -19.73
CA ALA A 109 11.49 -6.01 -18.84
C ALA A 109 10.91 -7.42 -18.60
N LEU A 110 9.60 -7.61 -18.79
CA LEU A 110 8.94 -8.90 -18.57
C LEU A 110 8.95 -9.79 -19.81
N SER A 111 9.21 -11.08 -19.62
CA SER A 111 9.02 -12.09 -20.67
C SER A 111 7.55 -12.19 -21.12
N ALA A 112 7.32 -12.52 -22.40
CA ALA A 112 5.97 -12.62 -22.96
C ALA A 112 5.08 -13.66 -22.24
N GLN A 113 5.69 -14.70 -21.66
CA GLN A 113 4.97 -15.68 -20.84
C GLN A 113 4.46 -15.03 -19.54
N ARG A 114 5.32 -14.34 -18.80
CA ARG A 114 4.93 -13.71 -17.53
C ARG A 114 3.91 -12.59 -17.73
N GLN A 115 4.00 -11.84 -18.83
CA GLN A 115 2.98 -10.83 -19.18
C GLN A 115 1.58 -11.42 -19.32
N ARG A 116 1.45 -12.69 -19.75
CA ARG A 116 0.14 -13.39 -19.86
C ARG A 116 -0.36 -13.95 -18.54
N GLU A 117 0.54 -14.27 -17.61
CA GLU A 117 0.23 -14.92 -16.34
C GLU A 117 -0.01 -13.91 -15.21
N ILE A 118 0.65 -12.74 -15.24
CA ILE A 118 0.58 -11.76 -14.17
C ILE A 118 -0.70 -10.90 -14.28
N GLY A 119 -1.35 -10.65 -13.14
CA GLY A 119 -2.46 -9.68 -13.11
C GLY A 119 -1.93 -8.27 -13.35
N TRP A 120 -2.31 -7.65 -14.46
CA TRP A 120 -1.82 -6.33 -14.87
C TRP A 120 -2.90 -5.25 -14.73
N VAL A 121 -2.56 -4.12 -14.12
CA VAL A 121 -3.39 -2.91 -14.10
C VAL A 121 -2.53 -1.73 -14.53
N VAL A 122 -2.95 -1.02 -15.58
CA VAL A 122 -2.37 0.27 -15.97
C VAL A 122 -3.36 1.36 -15.60
N THR A 123 -2.87 2.40 -14.96
CA THR A 123 -3.68 3.56 -14.58
C THR A 123 -2.93 4.85 -14.86
N ALA A 124 -3.61 5.99 -14.72
CA ALA A 124 -3.01 7.31 -14.91
C ALA A 124 -1.89 7.57 -13.87
N GLU A 125 -1.14 8.64 -14.07
CA GLU A 125 -0.11 9.02 -13.10
C GLU A 125 -0.73 9.37 -11.73
N PRO A 126 -0.02 9.13 -10.61
CA PRO A 126 -0.56 9.33 -9.27
C PRO A 126 -1.00 10.79 -9.02
N ALA A 127 -0.28 11.75 -9.60
CA ALA A 127 -0.59 13.18 -9.49
C ALA A 127 -1.93 13.53 -10.17
N VAL A 128 -2.22 12.92 -11.31
CA VAL A 128 -3.49 13.10 -12.05
C VAL A 128 -4.63 12.43 -11.29
N LEU A 129 -4.42 11.19 -10.84
CA LEU A 129 -5.39 10.43 -10.03
C LEU A 129 -5.78 11.12 -8.73
N ALA A 130 -4.83 11.81 -8.07
CA ALA A 130 -5.09 12.47 -6.79
C ALA A 130 -6.26 13.47 -6.89
N GLY A 131 -6.37 14.18 -8.02
CA GLY A 131 -7.42 15.16 -8.29
C GLY A 131 -8.73 14.60 -8.84
N ASP A 132 -8.76 13.36 -9.34
CA ASP A 132 -9.93 12.80 -10.03
C ASP A 132 -10.61 11.69 -9.21
N ALA A 133 -11.79 12.00 -8.67
CA ALA A 133 -12.59 11.05 -7.90
C ALA A 133 -13.11 9.86 -8.73
N ARG A 134 -13.43 10.05 -10.02
CA ARG A 134 -13.88 8.98 -10.90
C ARG A 134 -12.73 8.04 -11.21
N ALA A 135 -11.55 8.58 -11.52
CA ALA A 135 -10.36 7.79 -11.76
C ALA A 135 -9.95 6.97 -10.53
N LYS A 136 -10.01 7.55 -9.32
CA LYS A 136 -9.78 6.82 -8.06
C LYS A 136 -10.75 5.66 -7.85
N ARG A 137 -12.05 5.84 -8.15
CA ARG A 137 -13.04 4.77 -8.05
C ARG A 137 -12.78 3.66 -9.09
N ALA A 138 -12.38 4.02 -10.30
CA ALA A 138 -11.99 3.06 -11.33
C ALA A 138 -10.78 2.24 -10.87
N LEU A 139 -9.73 2.90 -10.38
CA LEU A 139 -8.57 2.25 -9.78
C LEU A 139 -8.98 1.28 -8.66
N TRP A 140 -9.87 1.71 -7.76
CA TRP A 140 -10.33 0.85 -6.67
C TRP A 140 -11.06 -0.40 -7.16
N SER A 141 -11.85 -0.29 -8.23
CA SER A 141 -12.51 -1.45 -8.85
C SER A 141 -11.50 -2.43 -9.45
N GLU A 142 -10.48 -1.93 -10.12
CA GLU A 142 -9.39 -2.75 -10.68
C GLU A 142 -8.57 -3.42 -9.57
N LEU A 143 -8.19 -2.67 -8.52
CA LEU A 143 -7.49 -3.22 -7.37
C LEU A 143 -8.28 -4.33 -6.70
N LYS A 144 -9.60 -4.16 -6.50
CA LYS A 144 -10.45 -5.23 -5.94
C LYS A 144 -10.44 -6.49 -6.80
N ARG A 145 -10.43 -6.36 -8.13
CA ARG A 145 -10.39 -7.50 -9.06
C ARG A 145 -9.09 -8.30 -8.87
N VAL A 146 -7.96 -7.60 -8.74
CA VAL A 146 -6.63 -8.20 -8.58
C VAL A 146 -6.41 -8.74 -7.18
N VAL A 147 -6.88 -8.04 -6.14
CA VAL A 147 -6.69 -8.42 -4.73
C VAL A 147 -7.50 -9.64 -4.34
N ARG A 148 -8.72 -9.81 -4.88
CA ARG A 148 -9.62 -10.91 -4.52
C ARG A 148 -8.98 -12.31 -4.57
N PRO A 149 -8.26 -12.71 -5.64
CA PRO A 149 -7.57 -14.02 -5.68
C PRO A 149 -6.30 -14.08 -4.81
N LEU A 150 -5.77 -12.94 -4.36
CA LEU A 150 -4.56 -12.88 -3.54
C LEU A 150 -4.84 -12.95 -2.04
N ARG A 151 -6.09 -12.71 -1.62
CA ARG A 151 -6.47 -12.80 -0.21
C ARG A 151 -6.31 -14.24 0.28
N PRO A 152 -5.66 -14.45 1.43
CA PRO A 152 -5.64 -15.76 2.05
C PRO A 152 -7.09 -16.21 2.34
N ALA A 153 -7.39 -17.47 2.02
CA ALA A 153 -8.68 -18.05 2.38
C ALA A 153 -8.86 -17.94 3.90
N PRO A 154 -10.06 -17.60 4.40
CA PRO A 154 -10.32 -17.64 5.83
C PRO A 154 -10.00 -19.06 6.30
N ARG A 155 -9.02 -19.20 7.21
CA ARG A 155 -8.72 -20.47 7.85
C ARG A 155 -10.03 -20.98 8.43
N GLN A 156 -10.55 -22.08 7.90
CA GLN A 156 -11.64 -22.79 8.54
C GLN A 156 -11.09 -23.24 9.89
N ALA A 157 -11.43 -22.49 10.94
CA ALA A 157 -11.13 -22.86 12.31
C ALA A 157 -11.68 -24.27 12.53
N GLY A 158 -10.79 -25.17 12.95
CA GLY A 158 -11.04 -26.60 13.04
C GLY A 158 -12.39 -26.92 13.68
N ARG A 159 -13.28 -27.49 12.88
CA ARG A 159 -14.42 -28.27 13.35
C ARG A 159 -14.02 -29.75 13.29
N ALA A 160 -13.17 -30.14 14.22
CA ALA A 160 -12.85 -31.53 14.57
C ALA A 160 -12.52 -31.50 16.06
N ALA A 161 -12.99 -32.39 16.93
CA ALA A 161 -13.97 -33.44 16.84
C ALA A 161 -14.37 -33.65 18.31
N GLY A 162 -15.63 -33.40 18.65
CA GLY A 162 -16.19 -33.76 19.95
C GLY A 162 -17.03 -35.01 19.76
N ASP A 163 -16.36 -36.11 19.44
CA ASP A 163 -16.89 -37.47 19.54
C ASP A 163 -16.03 -38.15 20.61
N GLU A 164 -16.42 -37.96 21.86
CA GLU A 164 -15.99 -38.82 22.95
C GLU A 164 -17.25 -39.37 23.63
N ARG A 165 -17.21 -40.69 23.78
CA ARG A 165 -18.26 -41.63 24.15
C ARG A 165 -18.64 -41.57 25.62
#